data_AF-A0A924CAU9-F1
#
_entry.id   AF-A0A924CAU9-F1
#
_cell.length_a   1.000
_cell.length_b   1.000
_cell.length_c   1.000
_cell.angle_alpha   90.00
_cell.angle_beta   90.00
_cell.angle_gamma   90.00
#
_symmetry.space_group_name_H-M   'P 1'
#
loop_
_entity.id
_entity.type
_entity.pdbx_description
1 polymer ?
#
loop_
_entity_poly.entity_id
_entity_poly.type
_entity_poly.pdbx_seq_one_letter_code
_entity_poly.pdbx_strand_id
1 'polypeptide(L)'
;MKAKSTTKENTISVKRRKRKNANGTVSLRLDIFHDGKRWVETLKELQLIKFANLVDRKTNKENFTLAEKIAVTRAHQLQSTDYSMVSEAGKKTIVAL
;
A
#
# COMPACT_ATOMS: atom_id res chain seq x y z
N MET A 1 6.83 38.52 -10.83
CA MET A 1 6.47 37.45 -9.87
C MET A 1 6.24 36.17 -10.65
N LYS A 2 7.12 35.17 -10.54
CA LYS A 2 6.95 33.89 -11.27
C LYS A 2 6.06 32.98 -10.44
N ALA A 3 4.86 32.66 -10.94
CA ALA A 3 3.99 31.67 -10.34
C ALA A 3 4.69 30.31 -10.39
N LYS A 4 4.95 29.72 -9.21
CA LYS A 4 5.50 28.37 -9.09
C LYS A 4 4.36 27.42 -9.49
N SER A 5 4.42 26.86 -10.70
CA SER A 5 3.58 25.73 -11.08
C SER A 5 4.00 24.54 -10.20
N THR A 6 3.31 24.35 -9.08
CA THR A 6 3.44 23.14 -8.26
C THR A 6 2.66 22.03 -8.96
N THR A 7 3.32 21.32 -9.89
CA THR A 7 2.89 19.98 -10.28
C THR A 7 2.86 19.15 -9.00
N LYS A 8 1.67 18.81 -8.52
CA LYS A 8 1.48 17.95 -7.36
C LYS A 8 2.09 16.60 -7.73
N GLU A 9 3.33 16.33 -7.30
CA GLU A 9 3.92 15.00 -7.47
C GLU A 9 2.96 13.99 -6.85
N ASN A 10 2.51 13.03 -7.65
CA ASN A 10 1.60 12.00 -7.20
C ASN A 10 2.40 11.01 -6.34
N THR A 11 2.68 11.38 -5.09
CA THR A 11 3.54 10.61 -4.19
C THR A 11 2.76 9.41 -3.68
N ILE A 12 3.09 8.22 -4.18
CA ILE A 12 2.58 6.95 -3.67
C ILE A 12 3.50 6.45 -2.57
N SER A 13 2.96 6.15 -1.40
CA SER A 13 3.69 5.53 -0.29
C SER A 13 2.85 4.44 0.34
N VAL A 14 3.34 3.20 0.29
CA VAL A 14 2.75 2.05 0.98
C VAL A 14 3.70 1.58 2.07
N LYS A 15 3.32 1.73 3.33
CA LYS A 15 4.14 1.34 4.48
C LYS A 15 3.50 0.21 5.27
N ARG A 16 4.26 -0.85 5.53
CA ARG A 16 3.83 -1.93 6.44
C ARG A 16 3.88 -1.47 7.89
N ARG A 17 2.78 -1.63 8.63
CA ARG A 17 2.65 -1.30 10.05
C ARG A 17 2.25 -2.54 10.86
N LYS A 18 2.65 -2.54 12.13
CA LYS A 18 2.23 -3.53 13.13
C LYS A 18 1.29 -2.87 14.13
N ARG A 19 0.27 -3.57 14.60
CA ARG A 19 -0.50 -3.20 15.80
C ARG A 19 -0.71 -4.40 16.66
N LYS A 20 -0.40 -4.24 17.94
CA LYS A 20 -0.69 -5.23 18.96
C LYS A 20 -2.19 -5.20 19.28
N ASN A 21 -2.79 -6.38 19.31
CA ASN A 21 -4.19 -6.57 19.68
C ASN A 21 -4.29 -6.90 21.18
N ALA A 22 -5.48 -6.75 21.76
CA ALA A 22 -5.71 -7.00 23.19
C ALA A 22 -5.43 -8.47 23.58
N ASN A 23 -5.67 -9.41 22.65
CA ASN A 23 -5.40 -10.84 22.82
C ASN A 23 -3.90 -11.22 22.68
N GLY A 24 -3.01 -10.23 22.45
CA GLY A 24 -1.57 -10.47 22.31
C GLY A 24 -1.10 -10.84 20.91
N THR A 25 -1.98 -11.00 19.92
CA THR A 25 -1.60 -11.14 18.51
C THR A 25 -1.19 -9.79 17.92
N VAL A 26 -0.52 -9.80 16.77
CA VAL A 26 -0.15 -8.58 16.04
C VAL A 26 -0.76 -8.62 14.65
N SER A 27 -1.64 -7.67 14.35
CA SER A 27 -2.13 -7.49 12.99
C SER A 27 -1.10 -6.74 12.14
N LEU A 28 -0.85 -7.26 10.94
CA LEU A 28 -0.12 -6.56 9.89
C LEU A 28 -1.09 -5.66 9.11
N ARG A 29 -0.64 -4.45 8.81
CA ARG A 29 -1.43 -3.47 8.04
C ARG A 29 -0.59 -2.77 7.00
N LEU A 30 -1.25 -2.28 5.96
CA LEU A 30 -0.68 -1.38 4.97
C LEU A 30 -1.24 0.02 5.24
N ASP A 31 -0.35 0.95 5.51
CA ASP A 31 -0.63 2.37 5.63
C ASP A 31 -0.33 3.00 4.28
N ILE A 32 -1.39 3.34 3.56
CA ILE A 32 -1.33 3.73 2.15
C ILE A 32 -1.61 5.23 2.07
N PHE A 33 -0.70 5.93 1.40
CA PHE A 33 -0.86 7.31 1.01
C PHE A 33 -0.76 7.41 -0.50
N HIS A 34 -1.78 7.99 -1.13
CA HIS A 34 -1.89 8.11 -2.58
C HIS A 34 -2.86 9.23 -2.94
N ASP A 35 -2.47 10.09 -3.88
CA ASP A 35 -3.22 11.28 -4.31
C ASP A 35 -3.77 12.15 -3.16
N GLY A 36 -2.92 12.39 -2.15
CA GLY A 36 -3.29 13.18 -0.97
C GLY A 36 -4.29 12.51 -0.01
N LYS A 37 -4.74 11.28 -0.30
CA LYS A 37 -5.61 10.50 0.57
C LYS A 37 -4.80 9.44 1.32
N ARG A 38 -5.13 9.25 2.60
CA ARG A 38 -4.54 8.22 3.45
C ARG A 38 -5.61 7.23 3.88
N TRP A 39 -5.33 5.94 3.73
CA TRP A 39 -6.17 4.88 4.28
C TRP A 39 -5.31 3.72 4.77
N VAL A 40 -5.92 2.85 5.57
CA VAL A 40 -5.23 1.70 6.15
C VAL A 40 -5.94 0.42 5.77
N GLU A 41 -5.23 -0.50 5.15
CA GLU A 41 -5.70 -1.84 4.83
C GLU A 41 -5.19 -2.84 5.88
N THR A 42 -6.10 -3.56 6.53
CA THR A 42 -5.72 -4.58 7.51
C THR A 42 -5.58 -5.93 6.83
N LEU A 43 -4.39 -6.55 6.94
CA LEU A 43 -4.13 -7.89 6.44
C LEU A 43 -4.62 -8.91 7.47
N LYS A 44 -5.94 -9.14 7.49
CA LYS A 44 -6.60 -9.98 8.52
C LYS A 44 -6.09 -11.42 8.54
N GLU A 45 -5.69 -11.94 7.39
CA GLU A 45 -5.19 -13.31 7.22
C GLU A 45 -3.74 -13.47 7.67
N LEU A 46 -2.97 -12.36 7.77
CA LEU A 46 -1.53 -12.37 8.07
C LEU A 46 -1.24 -11.88 9.49
N GLN A 47 -2.01 -12.36 10.46
CA GLN A 47 -1.74 -12.05 11.86
C GLN A 47 -0.50 -12.79 12.35
N LEU A 48 0.28 -12.12 13.20
CA LEU A 48 1.36 -12.75 13.92
C LEU A 48 0.83 -13.24 15.27
N ILE A 49 1.03 -14.52 15.54
CA ILE A 49 0.63 -15.15 16.79
C ILE A 49 1.76 -15.04 17.83
N LYS A 50 1.41 -15.16 19.11
CA LYS A 50 2.39 -15.29 20.18
C LYS A 50 3.13 -16.61 19.96
N PHE A 51 4.43 -16.54 19.73
CA PHE A 51 5.23 -17.74 19.47
C PHE A 51 5.46 -18.51 20.77
N ALA A 52 5.13 -19.80 20.77
CA ALA A 52 5.50 -20.74 21.83
C ALA A 52 6.50 -21.78 21.31
N ASN A 53 6.46 -22.07 20.00
CA ASN A 53 7.30 -23.09 19.37
C ASN A 53 8.02 -22.57 18.10
N LEU A 54 8.86 -23.42 17.50
CA LEU A 54 9.62 -23.09 16.28
C LEU A 54 8.73 -22.93 15.03
N VAL A 55 7.59 -23.62 14.98
CA VAL A 55 6.64 -23.55 13.87
C VAL A 55 5.99 -22.17 13.84
N ASP A 56 5.53 -21.65 14.98
CA ASP A 56 4.95 -20.31 15.10
C ASP A 56 5.93 -19.23 14.62
N ARG A 57 7.22 -19.40 14.93
CA ARG A 57 8.27 -18.48 14.48
C ARG A 57 8.43 -18.52 12.96
N LYS A 58 8.38 -19.71 12.35
CA LYS A 58 8.45 -19.89 10.90
C LYS A 58 7.21 -19.27 10.22
N THR A 59 6.01 -19.58 10.70
CA THR A 59 4.76 -19.00 10.19
C THR A 59 4.74 -17.48 10.31
N ASN A 60 5.18 -16.93 11.44
CA ASN A 60 5.28 -15.48 11.62
C ASN A 60 6.26 -14.83 10.62
N LYS A 61 7.38 -15.50 10.31
CA LYS A 61 8.35 -15.03 9.31
C LYS A 61 7.75 -15.08 7.90
N GLU A 62 7.04 -16.14 7.56
CA GLU A 62 6.34 -16.30 6.29
C GLU A 62 5.25 -15.24 6.12
N ASN A 63 4.38 -15.04 7.12
CA ASN A 63 3.35 -14.00 7.13
C ASN A 63 3.94 -12.60 6.96
N PHE A 64 5.07 -12.32 7.62
CA PHE A 64 5.75 -11.03 7.50
C PHE A 64 6.33 -10.78 6.10
N THR A 65 6.88 -11.82 5.50
CA THR A 65 7.43 -11.80 4.14
C THR A 65 6.31 -11.63 3.11
N LEU A 66 5.19 -12.34 3.31
CA LEU A 66 4.02 -12.22 2.45
C LEU A 66 3.40 -10.82 2.53
N ALA A 67 3.29 -10.23 3.73
CA ALA A 67 2.81 -8.86 3.88
C ALA A 67 3.70 -7.83 3.16
N GLU A 68 5.01 -8.07 3.09
CA GLU A 68 5.95 -7.23 2.33
C GLU A 68 5.71 -7.34 0.83
N LYS A 69 5.55 -8.56 0.31
CA LYS A 69 5.18 -8.79 -1.09
C LYS A 69 3.86 -8.10 -1.45
N ILE A 70 2.84 -8.20 -0.60
CA ILE A 70 1.55 -7.52 -0.80
C ILE A 70 1.76 -6.00 -0.82
N ALA A 71 2.58 -5.44 0.07
CA ALA A 71 2.87 -4.00 0.07
C ALA A 71 3.48 -3.52 -1.27
N VAL A 72 4.45 -4.27 -1.79
CA VAL A 72 5.09 -3.97 -3.09
C VAL A 72 4.08 -4.09 -4.23
N THR A 73 3.33 -5.19 -4.30
CA THR A 73 2.29 -5.38 -5.31
C THR A 73 1.25 -4.27 -5.27
N ARG A 74 0.85 -3.83 -4.06
CA ARG A 74 -0.13 -2.76 -3.88
C ARG A 74 0.39 -1.41 -4.39
N ALA A 75 1.66 -1.11 -4.12
CA ALA A 75 2.30 0.10 -4.65
C ALA A 75 2.32 0.09 -6.19
N HIS A 76 2.68 -1.05 -6.80
CA HIS A 76 2.68 -1.20 -8.26
C HIS A 76 1.27 -1.08 -8.87
N GLN A 77 0.26 -1.65 -8.22
CA GLN A 77 -1.14 -1.52 -8.65
C GLN A 77 -1.59 -0.06 -8.68
N LEU A 78 -1.35 0.69 -7.59
CA LEU A 78 -1.71 2.11 -7.50
C LEU A 78 -0.99 2.94 -8.57
N GLN A 79 0.30 2.69 -8.80
CA GLN A 79 1.07 3.37 -9.83
C GLN A 79 0.57 3.06 -11.25
N SER A 80 0.21 1.81 -11.52
CA SER A 80 -0.34 1.39 -12.82
C SER A 80 -1.71 2.00 -13.08
N THR A 81 -2.58 2.04 -12.06
CA THR A 81 -3.90 2.68 -12.16
C THR A 81 -3.79 4.17 -12.49
N ASP A 82 -2.86 4.90 -11.85
CA ASP A 82 -2.59 6.30 -12.18
C ASP A 82 -2.16 6.48 -13.64
N TYR A 83 -1.24 5.64 -14.11
CA TYR A 83 -0.77 5.69 -15.48
C TYR A 83 -1.90 5.44 -16.50
N SER A 84 -2.76 4.46 -16.23
CA SER A 84 -3.93 4.17 -17.07
C SER A 84 -4.88 5.36 -17.15
N MET A 85 -5.17 6.02 -16.01
CA MET A 85 -6.04 7.20 -15.97
C MET A 85 -5.48 8.38 -16.78
N VAL A 86 -4.17 8.65 -16.70
CA VAL A 86 -3.53 9.72 -17.49
C VAL A 86 -3.62 9.42 -18.99
N SER A 87 -3.43 8.16 -19.38
CA SER A 87 -3.50 7.75 -20.79
C SER A 87 -4.88 7.93 -21.41
N GLU A 88 -5.96 7.75 -20.64
CA GLU A 88 -7.33 7.89 -21.12
C GLU A 88 -7.75 9.37 -21.23
N ALA A 89 -7.29 10.22 -20.31
CA ALA A 89 -7.48 11.67 -20.39
C ALA A 89 -6.81 12.28 -21.63
N GLY A 90 -5.62 11.78 -22.02
CA GLY A 90 -4.92 12.20 -23.24
C GLY A 90 -5.60 11.78 -24.56
N LYS A 91 -6.43 10.73 -24.54
CA LYS A 91 -7.17 10.28 -25.74
C LYS A 91 -8.38 11.14 -26.06
N LYS A 92 -9.04 11.72 -25.04
CA LYS A 92 -10.24 12.57 -25.23
C LYS A 92 -9.94 13.92 -25.88
N THR A 93 -8.69 14.38 -25.86
CA THR A 93 -8.30 15.67 -26.46
C THR A 93 -8.01 15.61 -27.96
N ILE A 94 -7.80 14.42 -28.54
CA ILE A 94 -7.46 14.28 -29.98
C ILE A 94 -8.71 14.07 -30.85
N VAL A 95 -9.86 13.69 -30.27
CA VAL A 95 -11.09 13.36 -31.01
C VAL A 95 -12.06 14.55 -31.12
N ALA A 96 -11.67 15.73 -30.61
CA ALA A 96 -12.46 16.96 -30.72
C ALA A 96 -11.72 18.00 -31.60
N LEU A 97 -11.46 17.65 -32.86
CA LEU A 97 -11.05 18.57 -33.93
C LEU A 97 -11.77 18.20 -35.22
#